data_AF-A0A6B3G3G8-F1
#
_entry.id   AF-A0A6B3G3G8-F1
#
_cell.length_a   1.000
_cell.length_b   1.000
_cell.length_c   1.000
_cell.angle_alpha   90.00
_cell.angle_beta   90.00
_cell.angle_gamma   90.00
#
_symmetry.space_group_name_H-M   'P 1'
#
loop_
_entity.id
_entity.type
_entity.pdbx_description
1 polymer ?
#
loop_
_entity_poly.entity_id
_entity_poly.type
_entity_poly.pdbx_seq_one_letter_code
_entity_poly.pdbx_strand_id
1 'polypeptide(L)'
;MNLATTPQRMLRPAPVRGLPADFRWGVATSSYQIEGAAAEDGRTPSIWDTFCRVPGAVEGGEHGDTACDHYHRMPEDVELIAGLGVDTYRFSLAWPRIQSGGRGPANQKGLDFYKRLVDELRGRGV
;
A
#
# COMPACT_ATOMS: atom_id res chain seq x y z
N MET A 1 24.75 21.79 19.84
CA MET A 1 25.17 21.67 18.42
C MET A 1 23.95 21.24 17.63
N ASN A 2 23.41 22.12 16.81
CA ASN A 2 22.19 21.88 16.04
C ASN A 2 22.62 21.34 14.66
N LEU A 3 22.41 20.05 14.40
CA LEU A 3 22.59 19.49 13.07
C LEU A 3 21.39 19.93 12.24
N ALA A 4 21.57 21.01 11.48
CA ALA A 4 20.61 21.39 10.46
C ALA A 4 20.55 20.26 9.42
N THR A 5 19.45 19.51 9.40
CA THR A 5 19.13 18.57 8.34
C THR A 5 18.91 19.39 7.06
N THR A 6 19.93 19.45 6.20
CA THR A 6 19.79 19.96 4.85
C THR A 6 18.63 19.21 4.18
N PRO A 7 17.60 19.89 3.63
CA PRO A 7 16.59 19.20 2.85
C PRO A 7 17.30 18.55 1.68
N GLN A 8 17.26 17.22 1.60
CA GLN A 8 17.73 16.50 0.43
C GLN A 8 16.89 17.01 -0.74
N ARG A 9 17.51 17.87 -1.55
CA ARG A 9 16.97 18.30 -2.84
C ARG A 9 16.78 17.01 -3.64
N MET A 10 15.53 16.55 -3.77
CA MET A 10 15.18 15.48 -4.69
C MET A 10 15.72 15.89 -6.06
N LEU A 11 16.79 15.23 -6.49
CA LEU A 11 17.30 15.36 -7.83
C LEU A 11 16.23 14.74 -8.73
N ARG A 12 15.38 15.59 -9.32
CA ARG A 12 14.50 15.16 -10.40
C ARG A 12 15.40 14.48 -11.45
N PRO A 13 15.10 13.23 -11.84
CA PRO A 13 15.84 12.56 -12.89
C PRO A 13 15.91 13.47 -14.13
N ALA A 14 17.03 13.42 -14.85
CA ALA A 14 17.13 14.13 -16.11
C ALA A 14 15.96 13.70 -17.03
N PRO A 15 15.34 14.64 -17.77
CA PRO A 15 14.23 14.30 -18.65
C PRO A 15 14.61 13.16 -19.59
N VAL A 16 13.79 12.10 -19.60
CA VAL A 16 13.95 11.03 -20.59
C VAL A 16 13.50 11.57 -21.94
N ARG A 17 14.39 11.56 -22.92
CA ARG A 17 14.10 12.06 -24.27
C ARG A 17 12.87 11.33 -24.83
N GLY A 18 11.86 12.10 -25.23
CA GLY A 18 10.61 11.57 -25.81
C GLY A 18 9.47 11.41 -24.82
N LEU A 19 9.68 11.66 -23.52
CA LEU A 19 8.60 11.73 -22.54
C LEU A 19 8.27 13.20 -22.18
N PRO A 20 7.01 13.50 -21.80
CA PRO A 20 6.64 14.78 -21.22
C PRO A 20 7.49 15.12 -19.99
N ALA A 21 7.70 16.42 -19.74
CA ALA A 21 8.49 16.89 -18.61
C ALA A 21 7.85 16.58 -17.23
N ASP A 22 6.55 16.29 -17.22
CA ASP A 22 5.73 15.92 -16.07
C ASP A 22 5.37 14.43 -16.04
N PHE A 23 6.07 13.60 -16.83
CA PHE A 23 5.91 12.16 -16.79
C PHE A 23 6.19 11.60 -15.39
N ARG A 24 5.31 10.73 -14.92
CA ARG A 24 5.34 10.14 -13.57
C ARG A 24 5.90 8.72 -13.61
N TRP A 25 6.78 8.41 -12.66
CA TRP A 25 7.33 7.07 -12.49
C TRP A 25 6.83 6.51 -11.18
N GLY A 26 6.36 5.26 -11.22
CA GLY A 26 5.76 4.67 -10.04
C GLY A 26 5.85 3.17 -9.99
N VAL A 27 5.49 2.65 -8.82
CA VAL A 27 5.29 1.22 -8.58
C VAL A 27 3.84 0.96 -8.20
N ALA A 28 3.40 -0.30 -8.32
CA ALA A 28 2.01 -0.65 -8.13
C ALA A 28 1.83 -1.95 -7.34
N THR A 29 0.80 -1.99 -6.51
CA THR A 29 0.41 -3.15 -5.70
C THR A 29 -1.10 -3.35 -5.71
N SER A 30 -1.57 -4.42 -5.08
CA SER A 30 -2.97 -4.61 -4.72
C SER A 30 -3.10 -5.10 -3.27
N SER A 31 -4.18 -4.72 -2.60
CA SER A 31 -4.34 -4.86 -1.16
C SER A 31 -4.21 -6.30 -0.68
N TYR A 32 -4.93 -7.26 -1.27
CA TYR A 32 -4.90 -8.66 -0.81
C TYR A 32 -3.53 -9.33 -1.04
N GLN A 33 -2.76 -8.86 -2.03
CA GLN A 33 -1.46 -9.43 -2.36
C GLN A 33 -0.35 -9.01 -1.39
N ILE A 34 -0.50 -7.88 -0.69
CA ILE A 34 0.57 -7.35 0.16
C ILE A 34 0.16 -7.09 1.62
N GLU A 35 -1.10 -6.77 1.91
CA GLU A 35 -1.50 -6.23 3.22
C GLU A 35 -1.35 -7.24 4.35
N GLY A 36 -1.87 -8.46 4.17
CA GLY A 36 -2.06 -9.35 5.30
C GLY A 36 -3.12 -8.84 6.28
N ALA A 37 -2.99 -9.24 7.54
CA ALA A 37 -3.87 -8.83 8.64
C ALA A 37 -5.35 -9.08 8.29
N ALA A 38 -5.63 -10.25 7.70
CA ALA A 38 -6.92 -10.54 7.06
C ALA A 38 -8.12 -10.52 8.02
N ALA A 39 -7.89 -10.73 9.32
CA ALA A 39 -8.92 -10.75 10.36
C ALA A 39 -8.72 -9.69 11.45
N GLU A 40 -7.96 -8.63 11.15
CA GLU A 40 -7.62 -7.58 12.12
C GLU A 40 -8.43 -6.31 11.90
N ASP A 41 -8.59 -5.54 12.97
CA ASP A 41 -9.20 -4.20 12.96
C ASP A 41 -10.53 -4.10 12.21
N GLY A 42 -11.33 -5.16 12.33
CA GLY A 42 -12.69 -5.22 11.80
C GLY A 42 -12.80 -5.54 10.31
N ARG A 43 -11.71 -5.90 9.63
CA ARG A 43 -11.78 -6.43 8.25
C ARG A 43 -12.59 -7.73 8.22
N THR A 44 -13.53 -7.84 7.27
CA THR A 44 -14.26 -9.09 7.01
C THR A 44 -13.68 -9.86 5.82
N PRO A 45 -13.98 -11.15 5.63
CA PRO A 45 -13.52 -11.89 4.46
C PRO A 45 -13.98 -11.27 3.14
N SER A 46 -13.09 -11.27 2.14
CA SER A 46 -13.43 -11.06 0.72
C SER A 46 -13.67 -12.40 0.02
N ILE A 47 -14.00 -12.34 -1.27
CA ILE A 47 -14.09 -13.53 -2.12
C ILE A 47 -12.75 -14.28 -2.20
N TRP A 48 -11.61 -13.57 -2.15
CA TRP A 48 -10.28 -14.19 -2.21
C TRP A 48 -9.94 -14.94 -0.92
N ASP A 49 -10.36 -14.43 0.24
CA ASP A 49 -10.19 -15.11 1.54
C ASP A 49 -10.91 -16.47 1.56
N THR A 50 -12.03 -16.58 0.83
CA THR A 50 -12.78 -17.84 0.68
C THR A 50 -12.17 -18.72 -0.41
N PHE A 51 -11.85 -18.14 -1.57
CA PHE A 51 -11.31 -18.87 -2.71
C PHE A 51 -9.98 -19.56 -2.39
N CYS A 52 -9.05 -18.86 -1.72
CA CYS A 52 -7.74 -19.44 -1.35
C CYS A 52 -7.85 -20.64 -0.40
N ARG A 53 -8.98 -20.81 0.30
CA ARG A 53 -9.20 -21.95 1.22
C ARG A 53 -9.75 -23.19 0.50
N VAL A 54 -10.11 -23.09 -0.79
CA VAL A 54 -10.57 -24.22 -1.58
C VAL A 54 -9.36 -25.10 -1.97
N PRO A 55 -9.34 -26.40 -1.63
CA PRO A 55 -8.24 -27.28 -1.99
C PRO A 55 -7.96 -27.27 -3.50
N GLY A 56 -6.71 -26.99 -3.88
CA GLY A 56 -6.27 -26.93 -5.28
C GLY A 56 -6.65 -25.66 -6.05
N ALA A 57 -7.28 -24.66 -5.42
CA ALA A 57 -7.63 -23.40 -6.08
C ALA A 57 -6.43 -22.44 -6.24
N VAL A 58 -5.44 -22.55 -5.35
CA VAL A 58 -4.19 -21.79 -5.38
C VAL A 58 -3.03 -22.78 -5.36
N GLU A 59 -2.01 -22.51 -6.18
CA GLU A 59 -0.78 -23.29 -6.19
C GLU A 59 -0.15 -23.29 -4.78
N GLY A 60 0.26 -24.47 -4.30
CA GLY A 60 0.79 -24.62 -2.94
C GLY A 60 -0.20 -24.40 -1.79
N GLY A 61 -1.48 -24.08 -2.08
CA GLY A 61 -2.47 -23.77 -1.05
C GLY A 61 -2.22 -22.44 -0.32
N GLU A 62 -1.52 -21.51 -0.97
CA GLU A 62 -1.17 -20.21 -0.38
C GLU A 62 -2.38 -19.29 -0.21
N HIS A 63 -2.28 -18.35 0.72
CA HIS A 63 -3.34 -17.39 1.03
C HIS A 63 -2.79 -16.04 1.52
N GLY A 64 -3.63 -15.01 1.47
CA GLY A 64 -3.27 -13.63 1.82
C GLY A 64 -3.33 -13.29 3.31
N ASP A 65 -3.49 -14.26 4.23
CA ASP A 65 -3.64 -13.98 5.67
C ASP A 65 -2.46 -13.15 6.23
N THR A 66 -1.22 -13.45 5.79
CA THR A 66 -0.01 -12.67 6.14
C THR A 66 0.52 -11.85 4.95
N ALA A 67 0.58 -12.44 3.75
CA ALA A 67 1.13 -11.79 2.55
C ALA A 67 2.54 -11.18 2.80
N CYS A 68 2.75 -9.90 2.48
CA CYS A 68 3.99 -9.17 2.77
C CYS A 68 3.96 -8.46 4.14
N ASP A 69 2.88 -8.61 4.90
CA ASP A 69 2.65 -7.93 6.18
C ASP A 69 2.68 -6.39 6.07
N HIS A 70 2.33 -5.85 4.88
CA HIS A 70 2.33 -4.41 4.61
C HIS A 70 1.39 -3.65 5.56
N TYR A 71 0.33 -4.29 6.07
CA TYR A 71 -0.57 -3.65 7.02
C TYR A 71 0.16 -3.14 8.29
N HIS A 72 1.14 -3.92 8.77
CA HIS A 72 1.98 -3.55 9.91
C HIS A 72 3.24 -2.81 9.49
N ARG A 73 3.85 -3.21 8.36
CA ARG A 73 5.13 -2.72 7.84
C ARG A 73 5.04 -1.54 6.87
N MET A 74 3.88 -0.89 6.82
CA MET A 74 3.63 0.21 5.90
C MET A 74 4.69 1.33 5.99
N PRO A 75 5.13 1.79 7.17
CA PRO A 75 6.16 2.81 7.26
C PRO A 75 7.47 2.41 6.55
N GLU A 76 7.91 1.16 6.72
CA GLU A 76 9.11 0.61 6.08
C GLU A 76 8.93 0.49 4.56
N ASP A 77 7.75 0.07 4.09
CA ASP A 77 7.49 -0.03 2.66
C ASP A 77 7.43 1.35 1.99
N VAL A 78 6.88 2.36 2.67
CA VAL A 78 6.89 3.75 2.20
C VAL A 78 8.31 4.31 2.14
N GLU A 79 9.18 3.92 3.08
CA GLU A 79 10.62 4.20 3.00
C GLU A 79 11.28 3.58 1.79
N LEU A 80 11.01 2.30 1.53
CA LEU A 80 11.54 1.59 0.36
C LEU A 80 11.08 2.24 -0.95
N ILE A 81 9.78 2.55 -1.07
CA ILE A 81 9.22 3.19 -2.28
C ILE A 81 9.90 4.54 -2.53
N ALA A 82 10.03 5.40 -1.51
CA ALA A 82 10.72 6.68 -1.65
C ALA A 82 12.20 6.48 -2.04
N GLY A 83 12.86 5.45 -1.49
CA GLY A 83 14.24 5.08 -1.80
C GLY A 83 14.48 4.65 -3.26
N LEU A 84 13.44 4.20 -3.97
CA LEU A 84 13.52 3.90 -5.41
C LEU A 84 13.61 5.16 -6.28
N GLY A 85 13.33 6.35 -5.74
CA GLY A 85 13.31 7.61 -6.49
C GLY A 85 12.09 7.76 -7.41
N VAL A 86 11.01 7.01 -7.15
CA VAL A 86 9.72 7.16 -7.83
C VAL A 86 8.89 8.26 -7.19
N ASP A 87 7.94 8.83 -7.94
CA ASP A 87 7.10 9.95 -7.51
C ASP A 87 5.60 9.62 -7.57
N THR A 88 5.27 8.33 -7.67
CA THR A 88 3.91 7.84 -7.71
C THR A 88 3.85 6.42 -7.13
N TYR A 89 2.87 6.17 -6.27
CA TYR A 89 2.53 4.82 -5.82
C TYR A 89 1.07 4.50 -6.09
N ARG A 90 0.83 3.45 -6.87
CA ARG A 90 -0.53 2.95 -7.15
C ARG A 90 -0.84 1.79 -6.21
N PHE A 91 -1.83 1.95 -5.35
CA PHE A 91 -2.35 0.88 -4.50
C PHE A 91 -3.87 0.77 -4.62
N SER A 92 -4.44 -0.36 -4.21
CA SER A 92 -5.89 -0.54 -4.09
C SER A 92 -6.33 -0.45 -2.65
N LEU A 93 -7.58 -0.04 -2.44
CA LEU A 93 -8.23 -0.06 -1.14
C LEU A 93 -8.95 -1.41 -0.95
N ALA A 94 -8.72 -2.08 0.17
CA ALA A 94 -9.50 -3.27 0.53
C ALA A 94 -10.91 -2.85 0.96
N TRP A 95 -11.87 -2.98 0.04
CA TRP A 95 -13.30 -2.84 0.35
C TRP A 95 -13.74 -3.58 1.63
N PRO A 96 -13.39 -4.86 1.86
CA PRO A 96 -13.73 -5.56 3.11
C PRO A 96 -13.15 -4.94 4.38
N ARG A 97 -12.13 -4.08 4.28
CA ARG A 97 -11.53 -3.35 5.40
C ARG A 97 -12.24 -2.03 5.63
N ILE A 98 -12.66 -1.34 4.57
CA ILE A 98 -13.35 -0.03 4.62
C ILE A 98 -14.84 -0.19 4.93
N GLN A 99 -15.52 -1.09 4.23
CA GLN A 99 -16.95 -1.35 4.38
C GLN A 99 -17.13 -2.82 4.74
N SER A 100 -16.78 -3.16 5.98
CA SER A 100 -16.88 -4.50 6.55
C SER A 100 -18.31 -5.05 6.42
N GLY A 101 -18.45 -6.27 5.90
CA GLY A 101 -19.77 -6.84 5.55
C GLY A 101 -20.40 -6.29 4.27
N GLY A 102 -19.69 -5.42 3.53
CA GLY A 102 -20.08 -4.94 2.21
C GLY A 102 -21.18 -3.89 2.21
N ARG A 103 -21.71 -3.48 3.36
CA ARG A 103 -22.75 -2.43 3.53
C ARG A 103 -22.74 -1.87 4.96
N GLY A 104 -23.45 -0.77 5.18
CA GLY A 104 -23.58 -0.15 6.49
C GLY A 104 -22.53 0.93 6.74
N PRO A 105 -22.25 1.28 8.01
CA PRO A 105 -21.26 2.31 8.31
C PRO A 105 -19.85 1.86 7.90
N ALA A 106 -19.01 2.83 7.56
CA ALA A 106 -17.59 2.56 7.30
C ALA A 106 -16.88 2.11 8.58
N ASN A 107 -15.93 1.18 8.44
CA ASN A 107 -15.02 0.78 9.49
C ASN A 107 -13.89 1.81 9.62
N GLN A 108 -13.95 2.62 10.68
CA GLN A 108 -13.03 3.73 10.89
C GLN A 108 -11.57 3.30 10.95
N LYS A 109 -11.26 2.17 11.63
CA LYS A 109 -9.89 1.67 11.71
C LYS A 109 -9.31 1.30 10.34
N GLY A 110 -10.15 0.77 9.46
CA GLY A 110 -9.78 0.49 8.08
C GLY A 110 -9.46 1.76 7.28
N LEU A 111 -10.26 2.80 7.45
CA LEU A 111 -9.99 4.11 6.85
C LEU A 111 -8.72 4.76 7.41
N ASP A 112 -8.47 4.63 8.71
CA ASP A 112 -7.31 5.22 9.38
C ASP A 112 -5.99 4.65 8.85
N PHE A 113 -5.95 3.35 8.50
CA PHE A 113 -4.80 2.75 7.82
C PHE A 113 -4.48 3.45 6.49
N TYR A 114 -5.47 3.58 5.59
CA TYR A 114 -5.25 4.20 4.28
C TYR A 114 -4.99 5.70 4.38
N LYS A 115 -5.61 6.38 5.34
CA LYS A 115 -5.32 7.80 5.62
C LYS A 115 -3.85 7.96 6.01
N ARG A 116 -3.35 7.13 6.92
CA ARG A 116 -1.95 7.17 7.36
C ARG A 116 -0.99 6.82 6.23
N LEU A 117 -1.29 5.82 5.40
CA LEU A 117 -0.53 5.50 4.19
C LEU A 117 -0.41 6.72 3.25
N VAL A 118 -1.52 7.40 2.95
CA VAL A 118 -1.52 8.59 2.10
C VAL A 118 -0.70 9.73 2.73
N ASP A 119 -0.83 9.95 4.03
CA ASP A 119 -0.08 10.99 4.74
C ASP A 119 1.44 10.71 4.72
N GLU A 120 1.85 9.46 4.91
CA GLU A 120 3.27 9.02 4.86
C GLU A 120 3.87 9.17 3.44
N LEU A 121 3.16 8.72 2.40
CA LEU A 121 3.59 8.87 0.99
C LEU A 121 3.78 10.34 0.63
N ARG A 122 2.77 11.18 0.96
CA ARG A 122 2.83 12.62 0.71
C ARG A 122 3.98 13.28 1.47
N GLY A 123 4.24 12.84 2.71
CA GLY A 123 5.37 13.30 3.51
C GLY A 123 6.73 13.04 2.85
N ARG A 124 6.82 12.03 1.98
CA ARG A 124 8.04 11.66 1.25
C ARG A 124 8.05 12.08 -0.23
N GLY A 125 7.03 12.80 -0.68
CA GLY A 125 6.95 13.29 -2.07
C GLY A 125 6.65 12.22 -3.11
N VAL A 126 6.02 11.10 -2.69
CA VAL A 126 5.49 10.04 -3.55
C VAL A 126 4.01 10.26 -3.83
#